data_AF-A0A519W5D8-F1
#
_entry.id   AF-A0A519W5D8-F1
#
_cell.length_a   1.000
_cell.length_b   1.000
_cell.length_c   1.000
_cell.angle_alpha   90.00
_cell.angle_beta   90.00
_cell.angle_gamma   90.00
#
_symmetry.space_group_name_H-M   'P 1'
#
loop_
_entity.id
_entity.type
_entity.pdbx_description
1 polymer ?
#
loop_
_entity_poly.entity_id
_entity_poly.type
_entity_poly.pdbx_seq_one_letter_code
_entity_poly.pdbx_strand_id
1 'polypeptide(L)'
;GAENTGIHEFVHLIDKSDGATDGVPQYFIKHEYTIPWVKMMHKEIQKIEDNKSDINPYAITNEAEFFAVTSEYFFENPERMKEKHPALYDSLSKIFGQQLA
;
A
#
# COMPACT_ATOMS: atom_id res chain seq x y z
N GLY A 1 2.82 4.55 11.28
CA GLY A 1 1.52 3.89 11.19
C GLY A 1 0.93 3.96 12.56
N ALA A 2 0.25 5.06 12.84
CA ALA A 2 -0.50 5.24 14.07
C ALA A 2 -1.97 5.11 13.69
N GLU A 3 -2.58 4.00 14.08
CA GLU A 3 -3.98 3.91 14.53
C GLU A 3 -5.10 4.53 13.67
N ASN A 4 -4.95 4.77 12.38
CA ASN A 4 -6.11 5.09 11.53
C ASN A 4 -6.80 3.83 11.05
N THR A 5 -7.44 3.18 12.01
CA THR A 5 -8.32 2.03 11.77
C THR A 5 -9.38 2.33 10.71
N GLY A 6 -9.84 3.57 10.60
CA GLY A 6 -10.80 3.96 9.56
C GLY A 6 -10.27 3.81 8.13
N ILE A 7 -9.07 4.33 7.85
CA ILE A 7 -8.42 4.18 6.55
C ILE A 7 -8.08 2.71 6.30
N HIS A 8 -7.51 2.04 7.31
CA HIS A 8 -7.11 0.64 7.24
C HIS A 8 -8.26 -0.27 6.80
N GLU A 9 -9.38 -0.23 7.55
CA GLU A 9 -10.55 -1.05 7.26
C GLU A 9 -11.19 -0.65 5.92
N PHE A 10 -11.19 0.64 5.57
CA PHE A 10 -11.69 1.08 4.27
C PHE A 10 -10.87 0.54 3.10
N VAL A 11 -9.54 0.45 3.26
CA VAL A 11 -8.65 -0.12 2.25
C VAL A 11 -8.89 -1.62 2.12
N HIS A 12 -9.16 -2.35 3.21
CA HIS A 12 -9.60 -3.75 3.12
C HIS A 12 -10.93 -3.91 2.39
N LEU A 13 -11.88 -2.97 2.53
CA LEU A 13 -13.13 -3.00 1.75
C LEU A 13 -12.87 -2.77 0.25
N ILE A 14 -11.90 -1.91 -0.10
CA ILE A 14 -11.46 -1.70 -1.48
C ILE A 14 -10.82 -2.96 -2.05
N ASP A 15 -9.90 -3.57 -1.29
CA ASP A 15 -9.24 -4.83 -1.65
C ASP A 15 -10.29 -5.92 -1.91
N LYS A 16 -11.24 -6.08 -0.97
CA LYS A 16 -12.35 -7.04 -1.05
C LYS A 16 -13.37 -6.78 -2.16
N SER A 17 -13.31 -5.65 -2.85
CA SER A 17 -14.35 -5.28 -3.81
C SER A 17 -14.47 -6.25 -4.99
N ASP A 18 -13.37 -6.91 -5.38
CA ASP A 18 -13.33 -7.95 -6.43
C ASP A 18 -13.59 -9.38 -5.91
N GLY A 19 -13.82 -9.52 -4.61
CA GLY A 19 -14.07 -10.80 -3.95
C GLY A 19 -12.83 -11.48 -3.39
N ALA A 20 -11.63 -10.95 -3.60
CA ALA A 20 -10.37 -11.42 -3.02
C ALA A 20 -9.86 -10.46 -1.93
N THR A 21 -8.98 -10.94 -1.04
CA THR A 21 -8.31 -10.08 -0.05
C THR A 21 -6.83 -10.42 -0.12
N ASP A 22 -6.18 -9.86 -1.13
CA ASP A 22 -4.82 -10.21 -1.57
C ASP A 22 -3.93 -8.98 -1.77
N GLY A 23 -4.38 -7.79 -1.35
CA GLY A 23 -3.66 -6.53 -1.51
C GLY A 23 -3.64 -6.01 -2.95
N VAL A 24 -4.45 -6.57 -3.85
CA VAL A 24 -4.52 -6.20 -5.26
C VAL A 24 -5.95 -5.79 -5.61
N PRO A 25 -6.31 -4.51 -5.44
CA PRO A 25 -7.67 -4.06 -5.75
C PRO A 25 -7.90 -3.98 -7.26
N GLN A 26 -8.30 -5.08 -7.90
CA GLN A 26 -8.30 -5.22 -9.38
C GLN A 26 -9.19 -4.19 -10.10
N TYR A 27 -10.23 -3.69 -9.43
CA TYR A 27 -11.09 -2.64 -9.99
C TYR A 27 -10.47 -1.23 -9.93
N PHE A 28 -9.46 -1.02 -9.09
CA PHE A 28 -8.82 0.27 -8.87
C PHE A 28 -7.44 0.37 -9.56
N ILE A 29 -6.79 -0.77 -9.79
CA ILE A 29 -5.55 -0.83 -10.58
C ILE A 29 -5.84 -1.22 -12.02
N LYS A 30 -5.34 -0.46 -12.99
CA LYS A 30 -5.41 -0.91 -14.40
C LYS A 30 -4.58 -2.19 -14.53
N HIS A 31 -5.07 -3.13 -15.32
CA HIS A 31 -4.47 -4.46 -15.50
C HIS A 31 -2.97 -4.43 -15.86
N GLU A 32 -2.52 -3.43 -16.63
CA GLU A 32 -1.12 -3.22 -16.99
C GLU A 32 -0.20 -2.94 -15.78
N TYR A 33 -0.74 -2.41 -14.68
CA TYR A 33 -0.01 -2.07 -13.46
C TYR A 33 -0.12 -3.14 -12.37
N THR A 34 -0.99 -4.15 -12.51
CA THR A 34 -1.13 -5.23 -11.53
C THR A 34 0.17 -5.97 -11.27
N ILE A 35 0.83 -6.46 -12.32
CA ILE A 35 2.10 -7.19 -12.19
C ILE A 35 3.21 -6.29 -11.62
N PRO A 36 3.41 -5.05 -12.11
CA PRO A 36 4.33 -4.10 -11.48
C PRO A 36 4.06 -3.86 -9.98
N TRP A 37 2.80 -3.71 -9.59
CA TRP A 37 2.40 -3.51 -8.20
C TRP A 37 2.78 -4.71 -7.32
N VAL A 38 2.38 -5.92 -7.70
CA VAL A 38 2.70 -7.15 -6.94
C VAL A 38 4.22 -7.33 -6.79
N LYS A 39 4.99 -7.10 -7.86
CA LYS A 39 6.46 -7.18 -7.80
C LYS A 39 7.05 -6.15 -6.83
N MET A 40 6.51 -4.94 -6.82
CA MET A 40 6.97 -3.90 -5.92
C MET A 40 6.58 -4.22 -4.47
N MET A 41 5.34 -4.64 -4.23
CA MET A 41 4.86 -5.09 -2.93
C MET A 41 5.82 -6.11 -2.30
N HIS A 42 6.13 -7.20 -3.00
CA HIS A 42 7.06 -8.21 -2.48
C HIS A 42 8.47 -7.65 -2.24
N LYS A 43 8.95 -6.74 -3.08
CA LYS A 43 10.25 -6.08 -2.88
C LYS A 43 10.27 -5.23 -1.61
N GLU A 44 9.18 -4.52 -1.32
CA GLU A 44 9.08 -3.67 -0.14
C GLU A 44 8.86 -4.48 1.13
N ILE A 45 8.08 -5.57 1.07
CA ILE A 45 7.96 -6.56 2.15
C ILE A 45 9.35 -7.06 2.56
N GLN A 46 10.19 -7.47 1.60
CA GLN A 46 11.56 -7.93 1.88
C GLN A 46 12.43 -6.85 2.54
N LYS A 47 12.27 -5.57 2.17
CA LYS A 47 12.98 -4.48 2.86
C LYS A 47 12.51 -4.29 4.29
N ILE A 48 11.22 -4.49 4.58
CA ILE A 48 10.68 -4.41 5.93
C ILE A 48 11.22 -5.58 6.78
N GLU A 49 11.22 -6.80 6.24
CA GLU A 49 11.81 -7.99 6.88
C GLU A 49 13.30 -7.80 7.21
N ASP A 50 14.05 -7.17 6.29
CA ASP A 50 15.46 -6.83 6.47
C ASP A 50 15.71 -5.67 7.47
N ASN A 51 14.67 -5.10 8.08
CA ASN A 51 14.72 -3.87 8.89
C ASN A 51 15.35 -2.67 8.15
N LYS A 52 15.16 -2.59 6.82
CA LYS A 52 15.63 -1.51 5.94
C LYS A 52 14.51 -0.54 5.54
N SER A 53 13.38 -0.58 6.22
CA SER A 53 12.22 0.28 6.00
C SER A 53 11.70 0.83 7.32
N ASP A 54 11.13 2.04 7.32
CA ASP A 54 10.44 2.63 8.48
C ASP A 54 8.91 2.40 8.45
N ILE A 55 8.42 1.57 7.52
CA ILE A 55 7.04 1.08 7.50
C ILE A 55 6.83 0.12 8.67
N ASN A 56 5.61 0.10 9.22
CA ASN A 56 5.27 -0.74 10.36
C ASN A 56 5.43 -2.23 9.96
N PRO A 57 6.20 -3.06 10.70
CA PRO A 57 6.34 -4.49 10.44
C PRO A 57 5.01 -5.25 10.39
N TYR A 58 3.92 -4.71 10.93
CA TYR A 58 2.60 -5.30 10.74
C TYR A 58 2.23 -5.47 9.25
N ALA A 59 2.75 -4.61 8.38
CA ALA A 59 2.57 -4.67 6.92
C ALA A 59 3.06 -5.98 6.28
N ILE A 60 3.94 -6.75 6.93
CA ILE A 60 4.43 -8.02 6.38
C ILE A 60 3.63 -9.24 6.85
N THR A 61 2.50 -9.03 7.55
CA THR A 61 1.61 -10.13 7.98
C THR A 61 1.02 -10.87 6.79
N ASN A 62 0.60 -10.14 5.76
CA ASN A 62 0.19 -10.63 4.44
C ASN A 62 0.11 -9.44 3.45
N GLU A 63 -0.19 -9.71 2.19
CA GLU A 63 -0.29 -8.73 1.12
C GLU A 63 -1.41 -7.69 1.32
N ALA A 64 -2.55 -8.11 1.88
CA ALA A 64 -3.66 -7.21 2.17
C ALA A 64 -3.30 -6.21 3.28
N GLU A 65 -2.61 -6.69 4.32
CA GLU A 65 -2.07 -5.86 5.40
C GLU A 65 -0.99 -4.91 4.89
N PHE A 66 -0.14 -5.37 3.97
CA PHE A 66 0.80 -4.48 3.31
C PHE A 66 0.08 -3.32 2.61
N PHE A 67 -0.97 -3.63 1.85
CA PHE A 67 -1.72 -2.61 1.12
C PHE A 67 -2.44 -1.64 2.08
N ALA A 68 -3.10 -2.15 3.13
CA ALA A 68 -3.78 -1.33 4.13
C ALA A 68 -2.80 -0.41 4.88
N VAL A 69 -1.72 -0.97 5.43
CA VAL A 69 -0.73 -0.20 6.18
C VAL A 69 -0.04 0.83 5.29
N THR A 70 0.40 0.48 4.09
CA THR A 70 1.05 1.47 3.21
C THR A 70 0.10 2.59 2.77
N SER A 71 -1.19 2.29 2.65
CA SER A 71 -2.23 3.29 2.37
C SER A 71 -2.45 4.25 3.55
N GLU A 72 -2.36 3.80 4.80
CA GLU A 72 -2.36 4.71 5.96
C GLU A 72 -1.26 5.77 5.82
N TYR A 73 -0.02 5.35 5.52
CA TYR A 73 1.11 6.27 5.37
C TYR A 73 0.87 7.26 4.22
N PHE A 74 0.26 6.79 3.12
CA PHE A 74 -0.06 7.61 1.96
C PHE A 74 -1.06 8.72 2.29
N PHE A 75 -2.14 8.40 3.01
CA PHE A 75 -3.18 9.37 3.33
C PHE A 75 -2.85 10.26 4.53
N GLU A 76 -2.14 9.73 5.54
CA GLU A 76 -1.84 10.48 6.75
C GLU A 76 -0.63 11.39 6.61
N ASN A 77 0.43 10.93 5.94
CA ASN A 77 1.69 11.63 5.83
C ASN A 77 2.28 11.52 4.41
N PRO A 78 1.56 12.01 3.38
CA PRO A 78 1.92 11.84 1.97
C PRO A 78 3.32 12.39 1.65
N GLU A 79 3.70 13.54 2.20
CA GLU A 79 5.02 14.16 2.00
C GLU A 79 6.15 13.26 2.48
N ARG A 80 6.03 12.73 3.70
CA ARG A 80 7.04 11.83 4.29
C ARG A 80 7.11 10.51 3.51
N MET A 81 5.97 10.00 3.05
CA MET A 81 5.94 8.80 2.22
C MET A 81 6.63 9.05 0.87
N LYS A 82 6.38 10.18 0.23
CA LYS A 82 7.03 10.58 -1.03
C LYS A 82 8.54 10.74 -0.86
N GLU A 83 8.99 11.32 0.25
CA GLU A 83 10.41 11.49 0.57
C GLU A 83 11.12 10.14 0.80
N LYS A 84 10.55 9.27 1.65
CA LYS A 84 11.22 8.03 2.07
C LYS A 84 10.97 6.84 1.16
N HIS A 85 9.78 6.77 0.56
CA HIS A 85 9.29 5.65 -0.26
C HIS A 85 8.71 6.14 -1.59
N PRO A 86 9.48 6.87 -2.41
CA PRO A 86 8.95 7.53 -3.62
C PRO A 86 8.27 6.56 -4.60
N ALA A 87 8.82 5.37 -4.78
CA ALA A 87 8.24 4.36 -5.68
C ALA A 87 6.89 3.82 -5.18
N LEU A 88 6.74 3.65 -3.86
CA LEU A 88 5.47 3.24 -3.26
C LEU A 88 4.44 4.36 -3.37
N TYR A 89 4.84 5.60 -3.06
CA TYR A 89 3.99 6.77 -3.22
C TYR A 89 3.42 6.87 -4.65
N ASP A 90 4.29 6.78 -5.66
CA ASP A 90 3.87 6.86 -7.07
C ASP A 90 2.88 5.77 -7.47
N SER A 91 3.01 4.57 -6.88
CA SER A 91 2.13 3.45 -7.19
C SER A 91 0.78 3.60 -6.49
N LEU A 92 0.76 4.02 -5.22
CA LEU A 92 -0.48 4.31 -4.50
C LEU A 92 -1.22 5.50 -5.11
N SER A 93 -0.51 6.52 -5.58
CA SER A 93 -1.10 7.63 -6.35
C SER A 93 -1.81 7.14 -7.62
N LYS A 94 -1.27 6.13 -8.30
CA LYS A 94 -1.92 5.53 -9.48
C LYS A 94 -3.12 4.67 -9.11
N ILE A 95 -3.03 3.90 -8.02
CA ILE A 95 -4.12 3.04 -7.52
C ILE A 95 -5.31 3.88 -7.05
N PHE A 96 -5.07 4.91 -6.24
CA PHE A 96 -6.12 5.78 -5.70
C PHE A 96 -6.51 6.93 -6.63
N GLY A 97 -5.73 7.19 -7.68
CA GLY A 97 -5.94 8.33 -8.57
C GLY A 97 -5.78 9.68 -7.88
N GLN A 98 -4.95 9.77 -6.83
CA GLN A 98 -4.75 10.97 -6.03
C GLN A 98 -3.27 11.38 -5.97
N GLN A 99 -3.01 12.68 -6.02
CA GLN A 99 -1.71 13.28 -5.74
C GLN A 99 -1.86 14.17 -4.51
N LEU A 100 -1.38 13.67 -3.37
CA LEU A 100 -1.55 14.31 -2.06
C LEU A 100 -0.33 15.14 -1.62
N ALA A 101 0.76 15.11 -2.40
CA ALA A 101 2.05 15.75 -2.16
C ALA A 101 2.75 16.06 -3.49
#